data_AF-A0A9X5XE16-F1
#
_entry.id   AF-A0A9X5XE16-F1
#
_cell.length_a   1.000
_cell.length_b   1.000
_cell.length_c   1.000
_cell.angle_alpha   90.00
_cell.angle_beta   90.00
_cell.angle_gamma   90.00
#
_symmetry.space_group_name_H-M   'P 1'
#
loop_
_entity.id
_entity.type
_entity.pdbx_description
1 polymer ?
#
loop_
_entity_poly.entity_id
_entity_poly.type
_entity_poly.pdbx_seq_one_letter_code
_entity_poly.pdbx_strand_id
1 'polypeptide(L)' 'MSPTAARITAVDTYDIRFPTSRELDGSDAMNPDPDYSAAYVVLRGDAADCPEGHGFTFTIGRGNDVQV' A
#
# COMPACT_ATOMS: atom_id res chain seq x y z
N MET A 1 -3.99 -29.88 21.04
CA MET A 1 -4.76 -28.69 20.59
C MET A 1 -4.31 -28.38 19.18
N SER A 2 -5.24 -28.36 18.21
CA SER A 2 -4.91 -27.82 16.89
C SER A 2 -4.57 -26.34 17.09
N PRO A 3 -3.50 -25.80 16.49
CA PRO A 3 -3.27 -24.37 16.54
C PRO A 3 -4.50 -23.69 15.92
N THR A 4 -5.17 -22.84 16.68
CA THR A 4 -6.21 -21.97 16.13
C THR A 4 -5.51 -21.09 15.10
N ALA A 5 -5.97 -21.11 13.85
CA ALA A 5 -5.41 -20.25 12.81
C ALA A 5 -5.48 -18.79 13.27
N ALA A 6 -4.38 -18.05 13.09
CA ALA A 6 -4.31 -16.63 13.44
C ALA A 6 -5.45 -15.86 12.75
N ARG A 7 -6.08 -14.95 13.48
CA ARG A 7 -7.22 -14.17 12.96
C ARG A 7 -6.76 -12.76 12.63
N ILE A 8 -7.04 -12.29 11.41
CA ILE A 8 -6.87 -10.88 11.05
C ILE A 8 -7.93 -10.05 11.79
N THR A 9 -7.50 -9.01 12.48
CA THR A 9 -8.37 -8.16 13.32
C THR A 9 -8.42 -6.70 12.85
N ALA A 10 -7.41 -6.24 12.11
CA ALA A 10 -7.35 -4.88 11.60
C ALA A 10 -6.68 -4.81 10.23
N VAL A 11 -7.05 -3.76 9.50
CA VAL A 11 -6.53 -3.40 8.18
C VAL A 11 -6.22 -1.90 8.25
N ASP A 12 -4.95 -1.55 8.34
CA ASP A 12 -4.51 -0.17 8.24
C ASP A 12 -4.14 0.15 6.80
N THR A 13 -4.54 1.33 6.32
CA THR A 13 -4.28 1.77 4.94
C THR A 13 -3.58 3.11 4.92
N TYR A 14 -2.72 3.30 3.92
CA TYR A 14 -1.91 4.51 3.77
C TYR A 14 -1.88 4.93 2.30
N ASP A 15 -2.18 6.21 2.04
CA ASP A 15 -1.96 6.86 0.75
C ASP A 15 -0.53 7.44 0.75
N ILE A 16 0.39 6.75 0.07
CA ILE A 16 1.80 7.12 -0.03
C ILE A 16 2.11 7.57 -1.45
N ARG A 17 2.74 8.75 -1.60
CA ARG A 17 3.11 9.32 -2.91
C ARG A 17 4.53 9.87 -2.89
N PHE A 18 5.30 9.56 -3.93
CA PHE A 18 6.65 10.06 -4.14
C PHE A 18 6.65 11.04 -5.33
N PRO A 19 7.31 12.21 -5.21
CA PRO A 19 7.24 13.25 -6.24
C PRO A 19 8.21 12.99 -7.40
N THR A 20 8.13 11.81 -8.03
CA THR A 20 8.96 11.39 -9.17
C THR A 20 8.77 12.26 -10.40
N SER A 21 7.60 12.92 -10.53
CA SER A 21 7.32 13.87 -11.61
C SER A 21 8.27 15.07 -11.65
N ARG A 22 8.94 15.41 -10.54
CA ARG A 22 9.91 16.53 -10.50
C ARG A 22 11.11 16.33 -11.41
N GLU A 23 11.54 15.09 -11.57
CA GLU A 23 12.68 14.71 -12.42
C GLU A 23 12.22 13.89 -13.64
N LEU A 24 10.90 13.71 -13.81
CA LEU A 24 10.26 12.90 -14.85
C LEU A 24 10.67 11.42 -14.84
N ASP A 25 11.01 10.90 -13.65
CA ASP A 25 11.35 9.50 -13.47
C ASP A 25 10.13 8.61 -13.76
N GLY A 26 10.31 7.66 -14.68
CA GLY A 26 9.23 6.76 -15.09
C GLY A 26 8.27 7.33 -16.14
N SER A 27 8.52 8.54 -16.65
CA SER A 27 7.72 9.12 -17.72
C SER A 27 7.74 8.27 -19.00
N ASP A 28 6.59 8.21 -19.67
CA ASP A 28 6.43 7.55 -20.96
C ASP A 28 5.46 8.32 -21.88
N ALA A 29 5.19 7.80 -23.09
CA ALA A 29 4.33 8.46 -24.07
C ALA A 29 2.86 8.63 -23.62
N MET A 30 2.39 7.76 -22.72
CA MET A 30 1.03 7.74 -22.18
C MET A 30 0.94 8.42 -20.81
N ASN A 31 2.01 8.34 -20.01
CA ASN A 31 2.09 8.85 -18.64
C ASN A 31 3.27 9.84 -18.53
N PRO A 32 3.10 11.12 -18.93
CA PRO A 32 4.21 12.05 -19.06
C PRO A 32 4.82 12.51 -17.71
N ASP A 33 4.02 12.54 -16.64
CA ASP A 33 4.37 13.13 -15.34
C ASP A 33 3.92 12.25 -14.15
N PRO A 34 4.37 10.98 -14.04
CA PRO A 34 3.90 10.09 -13.00
C PRO A 34 4.49 10.45 -11.64
N ASP A 35 3.64 10.41 -10.60
CA ASP A 35 4.07 10.40 -9.20
C ASP A 35 3.89 8.98 -8.65
N TYR A 36 4.97 8.20 -8.64
CA TYR A 36 4.93 6.82 -8.16
C TYR A 36 4.35 6.78 -6.74
N SER A 37 3.33 5.97 -6.58
CA SER A 37 2.48 5.96 -5.39
C SER A 37 2.13 4.54 -4.99
N ALA A 38 1.77 4.37 -3.72
CA ALA A 38 1.36 3.10 -3.15
C ALA A 38 0.09 3.28 -2.32
N ALA A 39 -0.95 2.54 -2.66
CA ALA A 39 -2.05 2.25 -1.75
C ALA A 39 -1.59 1.11 -0.86
N TYR A 40 -0.99 1.46 0.28
CA TYR A 40 -0.28 0.53 1.16
C TYR A 40 -1.20 -0.01 2.25
N VAL A 41 -1.08 -1.30 2.55
CA VAL A 41 -1.90 -1.99 3.56
C VAL A 41 -1.04 -2.73 4.57
N VAL A 42 -1.44 -2.66 5.84
CA VAL A 42 -0.94 -3.50 6.93
C VAL A 42 -2.09 -4.32 7.52
N LEU A 43 -1.97 -5.64 7.48
CA LEU A 43 -2.88 -6.58 8.12
C LEU A 43 -2.34 -6.94 9.49
N ARG A 44 -3.14 -6.73 10.54
CA ARG A 44 -2.77 -7.07 11.92
C ARG A 44 -3.55 -8.27 12.43
N GLY A 45 -2.87 -9.12 13.19
CA GLY A 45 -3.43 -10.31 13.83
C GLY A 45 -4.09 -10.04 15.18
N ASP A 46 -4.60 -11.10 15.81
CA ASP A 46 -5.28 -11.08 17.11
C ASP A 46 -4.33 -11.20 18.31
N ALA A 47 -3.10 -11.63 18.10
CA ALA A 47 -2.06 -11.71 19.14
C ALA A 47 -0.98 -10.64 18.94
N ALA A 48 -0.43 -10.14 20.05
CA ALA A 48 0.60 -9.10 20.03
C ALA A 48 1.92 -9.53 19.36
N ASP A 49 2.20 -10.83 19.33
CA ASP A 49 3.34 -11.45 18.67
C ASP A 49 3.00 -12.00 17.27
N CYS A 50 1.76 -11.82 16.81
CA CYS A 50 1.39 -12.20 15.45
C CYS A 50 2.14 -11.30 14.44
N PRO A 51 2.82 -11.88 13.43
CA PRO A 51 3.46 -11.11 12.39
C PRO A 51 2.45 -10.22 11.65
N GLU A 52 2.87 -9.02 11.27
CA GLU A 52 2.11 -8.15 10.39
C GLU A 52 2.24 -8.60 8.93
N GLY A 53 1.14 -8.49 8.17
CA GLY A 53 1.14 -8.70 6.73
C GLY A 53 1.21 -7.37 5.99
N HIS A 54 2.20 -7.20 5.12
CA HIS A 54 2.41 -5.97 4.36
C HIS A 54 2.15 -6.17 2.88
N GLY A 55 1.49 -5.20 2.24
CA GLY A 55 1.25 -5.22 0.79
C GLY A 55 0.93 -3.83 0.26
N PHE A 56 0.94 -3.68 -1.07
CA PHE A 56 0.49 -2.46 -1.72
C PHE A 56 0.06 -2.69 -3.17
N THR A 57 -0.79 -1.79 -3.66
CA THR A 57 -1.03 -1.61 -5.10
C THR A 57 -0.24 -0.40 -5.59
N PHE A 58 0.48 -0.56 -6.69
CA PHE A 58 1.20 0.53 -7.33
C PHE A 58 0.25 1.39 -8.16
N THR A 59 0.38 2.71 -8.04
CA THR A 59 -0.29 3.69 -8.89
C THR A 59 0.68 4.83 -9.25
N ILE A 60 0.25 5.75 -10.11
CA ILE A 60 1.08 6.88 -10.59
C ILE A 60 0.53 8.25 -10.16
N GLY A 61 -0.06 8.33 -8.97
CA GLY A 61 -0.40 9.59 -8.32
C GLY A 61 -1.91 9.75 -8.10
N ARG A 62 -2.61 10.39 -9.04
CA ARG A 62 -4.06 10.59 -8.96
C ARG A 62 -4.78 9.22 -8.88
N GLY A 63 -5.76 9.12 -7.98
CA GLY A 63 -6.52 7.88 -7.73
C GLY A 63 -5.83 6.90 -6.77
N ASN A 64 -4.74 7.29 -6.10
CA ASN A 64 -4.11 6.48 -5.04
C ASN A 64 -4.85 6.53 -3.70
N ASP A 65 -5.76 7.49 -3.52
CA ASP A 65 -6.54 7.64 -2.31
C ASP A 65 -7.30 6.34 -1.99
N VAL A 66 -7.09 5.84 -0.77
CA VAL A 66 -7.71 4.59 -0.33
C VAL A 66 -9.13 4.87 0.16
N GLN A 67 -10.09 4.16 -0.42
CA GLN A 67 -11.48 4.20 0.02
C GLN A 67 -11.67 3.20 1.17
N VAL A 68 -12.06 3.69 2.34
CA VAL A 68 -12.28 2.92 3.58
C VAL A 68 -13.73 2.98 4.03
#